data_AF-A0A8T3UA63-F1
#
_entry.id   AF-A0A8T3UA63-F1
#
_cell.length_a   1.000
_cell.length_b   1.000
_cell.length_c   1.000
_cell.angle_alpha   90.00
_cell.angle_beta   90.00
_cell.angle_gamma   90.00
#
_symmetry.space_group_name_H-M   'P 1'
#
loop_
_entity.id
_entity.type
_entity.pdbx_description
1 polymer ?
#
loop_
_entity_poly.entity_id
_entity_poly.type
_entity_poly.pdbx_seq_one_letter_code
_entity_poly.pdbx_strand_id
1 'polypeptide(L)' 'MDGLSATLKYMNGRLVLGATRGNGQVGENVTNNMRVVKNVPTKIDYKGEFIVRRRSFYV' A
#
# COMPACT_ATOMS: atom_id res chain seq x y z
N MET A 1 11.96 -2.15 16.94
CA MET A 1 12.02 -1.49 15.63
C MET A 1 10.63 -1.60 15.05
N ASP A 2 9.75 -0.70 15.46
CA ASP A 2 8.31 -0.81 15.28
C ASP A 2 7.94 -0.56 13.82
N GLY A 3 7.75 -1.65 13.09
CA GLY A 3 7.48 -1.64 11.66
C GLY A 3 6.13 -0.99 11.37
N LEU A 4 6.15 0.18 10.73
CA LEU A 4 5.00 0.77 10.06
C LEU A 4 4.49 -0.24 9.02
N SER A 5 3.32 -0.81 9.30
CA SER A 5 2.61 -1.65 8.34
C SER A 5 1.82 -0.78 7.37
N ALA A 6 1.81 -1.13 6.08
CA ALA A 6 0.92 -0.51 5.11
C ALA A 6 0.10 -1.54 4.35
N THR A 7 -1.07 -1.11 3.92
CA THR A 7 -2.02 -1.86 3.10
C THR A 7 -2.08 -1.22 1.72
N LEU A 8 -1.91 -2.03 0.68
CA LEU A 8 -2.08 -1.60 -0.71
C LEU A 8 -3.30 -2.31 -1.28
N LYS A 9 -4.19 -1.56 -1.91
CA LYS A 9 -5.34 -2.09 -2.65
C LYS A 9 -5.16 -1.82 -4.13
N TYR A 10 -5.36 -2.88 -4.90
CA TYR A 10 -5.38 -2.87 -6.35
C TYR A 10 -6.78 -3.22 -6.84
N MET A 11 -7.23 -2.53 -7.88
CA MET A 11 -8.46 -2.86 -8.60
C MET A 11 -8.16 -2.89 -10.09
N ASN A 12 -8.60 -3.95 -10.77
CA ASN A 12 -8.35 -4.14 -12.21
C ASN A 12 -6.86 -3.99 -12.57
N GLY A 13 -5.99 -4.45 -11.68
CA GLY A 13 -4.55 -4.39 -11.84
C GLY A 13 -3.93 -3.01 -11.67
N ARG A 14 -4.61 -2.04 -11.04
CA ARG A 14 -4.06 -0.69 -10.77
C ARG A 14 -4.05 -0.41 -9.28
N LEU A 15 -2.95 0.17 -8.77
CA LEU A 15 -2.88 0.65 -7.39
C LEU A 15 -3.89 1.80 -7.20
N VAL A 16 -4.88 1.60 -6.32
CA VAL A 16 -5.95 2.58 -6.06
C VAL A 16 -5.88 3.16 -4.64
N LEU A 17 -5.26 2.46 -3.69
CA LEU A 17 -5.07 2.95 -2.33
C LEU A 17 -3.78 2.39 -1.74
N GLY A 18 -3.02 3.26 -1.08
CA GLY A 18 -2.00 2.90 -0.11
C GLY A 18 -2.31 3.56 1.22
N ALA A 19 -2.39 2.78 2.30
CA ALA A 19 -2.69 3.28 3.63
C ALA A 19 -1.71 2.69 4.65
N THR A 20 -1.03 3.52 5.43
CA THR A 20 -0.26 3.06 6.60
C THR A 20 -1.21 2.78 7.75
N ARG A 21 -0.82 1.93 8.69
CA ARG A 21 -1.45 1.90 10.02
C ARG A 21 -0.62 2.81 10.90
N GLY A 22 -1.18 3.95 11.30
CA GLY A 22 -0.55 4.84 12.29
C GLY A 22 -0.62 4.23 13.70
N ASN A 23 -1.11 4.99 14.67
CA ASN A 23 -1.38 4.63 16.06
C ASN A 23 -2.50 3.57 16.27
N GLY A 24 -2.67 2.63 15.34
CA GLY A 24 -3.53 1.47 15.51
C GLY A 24 -5.01 1.65 15.12
N GLN A 25 -5.50 2.90 15.00
CA GLN A 25 -6.92 3.23 14.74
C GLN A 25 -7.14 4.08 13.47
N VAL A 26 -6.19 4.95 13.09
CA VAL A 26 -6.27 5.78 11.87
C VAL A 26 -5.12 5.43 10.94
N GLY A 27 -5.44 5.19 9.68
CA GLY A 27 -4.43 5.02 8.63
C GLY A 27 -4.36 6.24 7.73
N GLU A 28 -3.15 6.70 7.40
CA GLU A 28 -2.96 7.83 6.51
C GLU A 28 -3.02 7.37 5.06
N ASN A 29 -3.75 8.12 4.22
CA ASN A 29 -3.73 7.86 2.78
C ASN A 29 -2.39 8.33 2.20
N VAL A 30 -1.52 7.37 1.90
CA VAL A 30 -0.17 7.57 1.35
C VAL A 30 -0.07 7.07 -0.09
N THR A 31 -1.19 6.99 -0.80
CA THR A 31 -1.25 6.40 -2.15
C THR A 31 -0.25 7.04 -3.11
N ASN A 32 -0.08 8.36 -3.06
CA ASN A 32 0.86 9.08 -3.92
C ASN A 32 2.32 8.73 -3.59
N ASN A 33 2.68 8.69 -2.31
CA ASN A 33 4.00 8.25 -1.86
C ASN A 33 4.27 6.80 -2.30
N MET A 34 3.27 5.92 -2.19
CA MET A 34 3.39 4.52 -2.59
C MET A 34 3.63 4.35 -4.10
N ARG A 35 3.23 5.29 -4.96
CA ARG A 35 3.49 5.23 -6.41
C ARG A 35 4.97 5.46 -6.76
N VAL A 36 5.74 6.10 -5.89
CA VAL A 36 7.16 6.40 -6.12
C VAL A 36 8.11 5.44 -5.38
N VAL A 37 7.59 4.59 -4.50
CA VAL A 37 8.39 3.55 -3.84
C VAL A 37 8.77 2.48 -4.87
N LYS A 38 10.08 2.29 -5.10
CA LYS A 38 10.61 1.38 -6.14
C LYS A 38 10.04 -0.04 -6.11
N ASN A 39 9.76 -0.56 -4.92
CA ASN A 39 9.27 -1.93 -4.71
C ASN A 39 7.75 -2.04 -4.62
N VAL A 40 7.02 -0.98 -4.98
CA VAL A 40 5.56 -0.97 -5.05
C VAL A 40 5.15 -0.85 -6.51
N PRO A 41 4.63 -1.93 -7.13
CA PRO A 41 4.16 -1.84 -8.50
C PRO A 41 2.92 -0.93 -8.58
N THR A 42 2.86 -0.05 -9.57
CA THR A 42 1.62 0.73 -9.83
C THR A 42 0.58 -0.08 -10.61
N LYS A 43 1.01 -1.19 -11.22
CA LYS A 43 0.16 -2.15 -11.95
C LYS A 43 0.56 -3.59 -11.67
N ILE A 44 -0.43 -4.48 -11.60
CA ILE A 44 -0.26 -5.93 -11.46
C ILE A 44 -1.13 -6.66 -12.49
N ASP A 45 -0.76 -7.88 -12.88
CA ASP A 45 -1.53 -8.69 -13.83
C ASP A 45 -2.66 -9.48 -13.14
N TYR A 46 -3.38 -8.81 -12.26
CA TYR A 46 -4.55 -9.35 -11.59
C TYR A 46 -5.72 -8.41 -11.80
N LYS A 47 -6.78 -8.90 -12.43
CA LYS A 47 -7.93 -8.07 -12.84
C LYS A 47 -9.05 -7.99 -11.81
N GLY A 48 -8.91 -8.63 -10.65
CA GLY A 48 -9.88 -8.51 -9.55
C GLY A 48 -9.52 -7.42 -8.54
N GLU A 49 -10.16 -7.48 -7.38
CA GLU A 49 -9.75 -6.75 -6.19
C GLU A 49 -8.63 -7.53 -5.48
N PHE A 50 -7.48 -6.88 -5.27
CA PHE A 50 -6.35 -7.47 -4.57
C PHE A 50 -5.87 -6.55 -3.46
N ILE A 51 -5.84 -7.06 -2.23
CA ILE A 51 -5.41 -6.32 -1.04
C ILE A 51 -4.20 -7.03 -0.45
N VAL A 52 -3.11 -6.30 -0.27
CA VAL A 52 -1.88 -6.81 0.34
C VAL A 52 -1.47 -5.96 1.53
N ARG A 53 -1.05 -6.63 2.61
CA ARG A 53 -0.52 -5.99 3.82
C ARG A 53 0.96 -6.28 3.92
N ARG A 54 1.79 -5.25 4.09
CA ARG A 54 3.25 -5.37 4.19
C ARG A 54 3.72 -4.71 5.48
N ARG A 55 4.58 -5.41 6.23
CA ARG A 55 5.00 -5.06 7.60
C ARG A 55 6.18 -4.07 7.67
N SER A 56 6.80 -3.74 6.55
CA SER A 56 7.94 -2.82 6.51
C SER A 56 7.91 -2.01 5.21
N PHE A 57 7.68 -0.70 5.37
CA PHE A 57 7.91 0.31 4.35
C PHE A 57 8.95 1.28 4.88
N TYR A 58 10.06 1.43 4.17
CA TYR A 58 10.95 2.58 4.31
C TYR A 58 10.49 3.58 3.26
N VAL A 59 9.99 4.73 3.72
CA VAL A 59 9.74 5.90 2.87
C VAL A 59 11.01 6.72 2.72
#